data_AF-A0AAD6K9F5-F1
#
_entry.id   AF-A0AAD6K9F5-F1
#
_cell.length_a   1.000
_cell.length_b   1.000
_cell.length_c   1.000
_cell.angle_alpha   90.00
_cell.angle_beta   90.00
_cell.angle_gamma   90.00
#
_symmetry.space_group_name_H-M   'P 1'
#
loop_
_entity.id
_entity.type
_entity.pdbx_description
1 polymer ?
#
loop_
_entity_poly.entity_id
_entity_poly.type
_entity_poly.pdbx_seq_one_letter_code
_entity_poly.pdbx_strand_id
1 'polypeptide(L)'
;MAQCYETDQLHLLEDAIKCYRRAANCNDKEAIALHQLAKLHCELGRPEEAAFYYKKDLERMENEEREGPNMVEALLFLAQHCRTHKRLEEAEVYCTRLLDYTGPEKEMAKNMLRGMRSESSFPSMDAEHFPP
;
A
#
# COMPACT_ATOMS: atom_id res chain seq x y z
N MET A 1 -18.19 -27.09 -8.44
CA MET A 1 -16.78 -27.39 -8.11
C MET A 1 -15.94 -26.14 -7.82
N ALA A 2 -16.24 -24.96 -8.39
CA ALA A 2 -15.48 -23.72 -8.10
C ALA A 2 -15.52 -23.26 -6.62
N GLN A 3 -16.69 -23.30 -5.98
CA GLN A 3 -16.89 -22.82 -4.60
C GLN A 3 -16.07 -23.55 -3.52
N CYS A 4 -15.64 -24.78 -3.78
CA CYS A 4 -14.83 -25.54 -2.83
C CYS A 4 -13.37 -25.06 -2.79
N TYR A 5 -12.84 -24.58 -3.92
CA TYR A 5 -11.46 -24.10 -4.00
C TYR A 5 -11.29 -22.71 -3.38
N GLU A 6 -12.30 -21.84 -3.54
CA GLU A 6 -12.30 -20.51 -2.93
C GLU A 6 -12.30 -20.62 -1.39
N THR A 7 -13.07 -21.56 -0.83
CA THR A 7 -13.13 -21.75 0.63
C THR A 7 -11.83 -22.32 1.20
N ASP A 8 -11.18 -23.22 0.48
CA ASP A 8 -9.90 -23.83 0.88
C ASP A 8 -8.75 -22.80 0.81
N GLN A 9 -8.73 -21.99 -0.26
CA GLN A 9 -7.75 -20.91 -0.41
C GLN A 9 -7.88 -19.85 0.69
N LEU A 10 -9.11 -19.46 1.05
CA LEU A 10 -9.33 -18.53 2.16
C LEU A 10 -8.82 -19.09 3.49
N HIS A 11 -9.07 -20.37 3.77
CA HIS A 11 -8.54 -21.04 4.96
C HIS A 11 -7.01 -21.02 4.99
N LEU A 12 -6.36 -21.32 3.86
CA LEU A 12 -4.91 -21.32 3.74
C LEU A 12 -4.31 -19.92 3.97
N LEU A 13 -4.93 -18.88 3.43
CA LEU A 13 -4.52 -17.49 3.64
C LEU A 13 -4.65 -17.09 5.12
N GLU A 14 -5.74 -17.47 5.79
CA GLU A 14 -5.94 -17.18 7.21
C GLU A 14 -4.93 -17.90 8.11
N ASP A 15 -4.59 -19.16 7.84
CA ASP A 15 -3.55 -19.86 8.58
C ASP A 15 -2.15 -19.32 8.29
N ALA A 16 -1.86 -18.89 7.05
CA ALA A 16 -0.62 -18.20 6.72
C ALA A 16 -0.47 -16.89 7.52
N ILE A 17 -1.54 -16.10 7.65
CA ILE A 17 -1.55 -14.87 8.47
C ILE A 17 -1.20 -15.19 9.93
N LYS A 18 -1.76 -16.25 10.52
CA LYS A 18 -1.43 -16.64 11.90
C LYS A 18 0.06 -16.99 12.04
N CYS A 19 0.61 -17.70 11.05
CA CYS A 19 2.02 -18.07 11.01
C CYS A 19 2.93 -16.84 10.91
N TYR A 20 2.69 -15.94 9.95
CA TYR A 20 3.49 -14.73 9.79
C TYR A 20 3.31 -13.74 10.95
N ARG A 21 2.13 -13.67 11.56
CA ARG A 21 1.92 -12.86 12.77
C ARG A 21 2.78 -13.33 13.94
N ARG A 22 2.93 -14.65 14.11
CA ARG A 22 3.85 -15.21 15.10
C ARG A 22 5.30 -14.90 14.74
N ALA A 23 5.69 -15.05 13.48
CA ALA A 23 7.03 -14.72 13.00
C ALA A 23 7.38 -13.24 13.26
N ALA A 24 6.48 -12.33 12.91
CA ALA A 24 6.61 -10.89 13.17
C ALA A 24 6.80 -10.57 14.66
N ASN A 25 6.18 -11.34 15.55
CA ASN A 25 6.31 -11.18 17.00
C ASN A 25 7.60 -11.80 17.57
N CYS A 26 8.20 -12.77 16.88
CA CYS A 26 9.44 -13.45 17.28
C CYS A 26 10.72 -12.76 16.79
N ASN A 27 10.65 -11.44 16.54
CA ASN A 27 11.78 -10.63 16.08
C ASN A 27 12.31 -11.13 14.72
N ASP A 28 11.42 -11.14 13.73
CA ASP A 28 11.67 -11.56 12.35
C ASP A 28 12.93 -10.87 11.79
N LYS A 29 14.09 -11.54 11.85
CA LYS A 29 15.39 -10.95 11.50
C LYS A 29 15.44 -10.46 10.05
N GLU A 30 14.65 -11.07 9.19
CA GLU A 30 14.63 -10.78 7.75
C GLU A 30 13.67 -9.65 7.40
N ALA A 31 12.77 -9.25 8.31
CA ALA A 31 11.72 -8.25 8.05
C ALA A 31 10.81 -8.63 6.88
N ILE A 32 10.60 -9.94 6.66
CA ILE A 32 9.76 -10.46 5.58
C ILE A 32 8.35 -10.72 6.09
N ALA A 33 8.18 -11.03 7.38
CA ALA A 33 6.87 -11.39 7.92
C ALA A 33 5.83 -10.26 7.81
N LEU A 34 6.21 -9.00 8.04
CA LEU A 34 5.30 -7.86 7.93
C LEU A 34 4.85 -7.66 6.48
N HIS A 35 5.80 -7.73 5.56
CA HIS A 35 5.54 -7.65 4.13
C HIS A 35 4.58 -8.75 3.65
N GLN A 36 4.82 -10.00 4.04
CA GLN A 36 3.96 -11.12 3.67
C GLN A 36 2.57 -11.01 4.28
N LEU A 37 2.45 -10.54 5.53
CA LEU A 37 1.15 -10.23 6.13
C LEU A 37 0.38 -9.24 5.26
N ALA A 38 1.01 -8.16 4.83
CA ALA A 38 0.37 -7.15 4.02
C ALA A 38 -0.17 -7.71 2.70
N LYS A 39 0.62 -8.54 2.00
CA LYS A 39 0.19 -9.23 0.77
C LYS A 39 -1.01 -10.14 1.01
N LEU A 40 -0.97 -10.96 2.07
CA LEU A 40 -2.07 -11.86 2.42
C LEU A 40 -3.36 -11.08 2.71
N HIS A 41 -3.26 -9.94 3.41
CA HIS A 41 -4.42 -9.07 3.66
C HIS A 41 -4.97 -8.44 2.37
N CYS A 42 -4.12 -8.11 1.39
CA CYS A 42 -4.57 -7.69 0.06
C CYS A 42 -5.35 -8.81 -0.65
N GLU A 43 -4.83 -10.04 -0.63
CA GLU A 43 -5.49 -11.19 -1.27
C GLU A 43 -6.82 -11.55 -0.60
N LEU A 44 -6.95 -11.31 0.70
CA LEU A 44 -8.21 -11.44 1.44
C LEU A 44 -9.21 -10.30 1.17
N GLY A 45 -8.87 -9.32 0.33
CA GLY A 45 -9.74 -8.18 0.05
C GLY A 45 -9.82 -7.19 1.22
N ARG A 46 -8.79 -7.14 2.07
CA ARG A 46 -8.68 -6.26 3.25
C ARG A 46 -7.58 -5.22 3.06
N PRO A 47 -7.74 -4.26 2.13
CA PRO A 47 -6.69 -3.29 1.78
C PRO A 47 -6.34 -2.34 2.94
N GLU A 48 -7.27 -2.08 3.87
CA GLU A 48 -7.00 -1.25 5.06
C GLU A 48 -6.01 -1.93 6.01
N GLU A 49 -6.22 -3.21 6.31
CA GLU A 49 -5.27 -4.01 7.11
C GLU A 49 -3.93 -4.14 6.39
N ALA A 50 -3.95 -4.37 5.07
CA ALA A 50 -2.74 -4.42 4.27
C ALA A 50 -1.93 -3.11 4.34
N ALA A 51 -2.59 -1.96 4.21
CA ALA A 51 -1.95 -0.66 4.31
C ALA A 51 -1.30 -0.45 5.69
N PHE A 52 -1.97 -0.89 6.77
CA PHE A 52 -1.39 -0.86 8.11
C PHE A 52 -0.10 -1.67 8.21
N TYR A 53 -0.09 -2.90 7.69
CA TYR A 53 1.10 -3.75 7.71
C TYR A 53 2.22 -3.24 6.80
N TYR A 54 1.91 -2.76 5.59
CA TYR A 54 2.90 -2.14 4.70
C TYR A 54 3.53 -0.88 5.31
N LYS A 55 2.75 -0.05 6.00
CA LYS A 55 3.29 1.12 6.70
C LYS A 55 4.26 0.71 7.79
N LYS A 56 3.89 -0.29 8.60
CA LYS A 56 4.76 -0.82 9.66
C LYS A 56 6.03 -1.47 9.10
N ASP A 57 5.92 -2.17 7.98
CA ASP A 57 7.05 -2.75 7.24
C ASP A 57 8.01 -1.65 6.77
N LEU A 58 7.46 -0.59 6.16
CA LEU A 58 8.21 0.57 5.70
C LEU A 58 8.93 1.29 6.85
N GLU A 59 8.22 1.60 7.94
CA GLU A 59 8.82 2.23 9.13
C GLU A 59 9.97 1.40 9.71
N ARG A 60 9.83 0.08 9.68
CA ARG A 60 10.87 -0.84 10.14
C ARG A 60 12.09 -0.83 9.20
N MET A 61 11.87 -0.89 7.89
CA MET A 61 12.94 -0.82 6.89
C MET A 61 13.68 0.52 6.97
N GLU A 62 12.96 1.63 7.15
CA GLU A 62 13.56 2.96 7.35
C GLU A 62 14.40 3.02 8.63
N ASN A 63 13.91 2.46 9.73
CA ASN A 63 14.65 2.43 11.00
C ASN A 63 15.87 1.50 10.98
N GLU A 64 15.84 0.44 10.16
CA GLU A 64 16.97 -0.45 9.94
C GLU A 64 17.88 0.01 8.77
N GLU A 65 17.59 1.16 8.16
CA GLU A 65 18.25 1.69 6.95
C GLU A 65 18.39 0.63 5.83
N ARG A 66 17.37 -0.24 5.71
CA ARG A 66 17.32 -1.29 4.69
C ARG A 66 16.60 -0.81 3.45
N GLU A 67 17.30 -0.85 2.33
CA GLU A 67 16.73 -0.58 1.02
C GLU A 67 16.59 -1.87 0.22
N GLY A 68 15.48 -2.02 -0.50
CA GLY A 68 15.23 -3.21 -1.29
C GLY A 68 13.90 -3.19 -2.04
N PRO A 69 13.61 -4.24 -2.84
CA PRO A 69 12.39 -4.33 -3.63
C PRO A 69 11.12 -4.31 -2.78
N ASN A 70 11.18 -4.85 -1.55
CA ASN A 70 10.06 -4.84 -0.61
C ASN A 70 9.66 -3.41 -0.20
N MET A 71 10.64 -2.52 -0.04
CA MET A 71 10.39 -1.10 0.29
C MET A 71 9.68 -0.40 -0.86
N VAL A 72 10.11 -0.65 -2.09
CA VAL A 72 9.50 -0.10 -3.29
C VAL A 72 8.06 -0.60 -3.45
N GLU A 73 7.82 -1.90 -3.25
CA GLU A 73 6.48 -2.48 -3.29
C GLU A 73 5.56 -1.91 -2.19
N ALA A 74 6.06 -1.73 -0.97
CA ALA A 74 5.32 -1.09 0.12
C ALA A 74 4.95 0.37 -0.20
N LEU A 75 5.91 1.15 -0.70
CA LEU A 75 5.68 2.53 -1.12
C LEU A 75 4.63 2.63 -2.24
N LEU A 76 4.70 1.76 -3.25
CA LEU A 76 3.73 1.72 -4.34
C LEU A 76 2.32 1.42 -3.84
N PHE A 77 2.19 0.41 -2.97
CA PHE A 77 0.90 0.05 -2.40
C PHE A 77 0.31 1.19 -1.57
N LEU A 78 1.11 1.81 -0.69
CA LEU A 78 0.68 2.92 0.15
C LEU A 78 0.30 4.16 -0.68
N ALA A 79 1.07 4.48 -1.72
CA ALA A 79 0.76 5.58 -2.64
C ALA A 79 -0.59 5.34 -3.34
N GLN A 80 -0.81 4.13 -3.86
CA GLN A 80 -2.08 3.76 -4.49
C GLN A 80 -3.23 3.80 -3.50
N HIS A 81 -3.06 3.22 -2.31
CA HIS A 81 -4.06 3.22 -1.26
C HIS A 81 -4.45 4.65 -0.87
N CYS A 82 -3.47 5.51 -0.55
CA CYS A 82 -3.71 6.92 -0.22
C CYS A 82 -4.42 7.68 -1.35
N ARG A 83 -4.08 7.41 -2.61
CA ARG A 83 -4.80 7.96 -3.78
C ARG A 83 -6.29 7.60 -3.76
N THR A 84 -6.62 6.32 -3.55
CA THR A 84 -8.03 5.87 -3.43
C THR A 84 -8.77 6.51 -2.26
N HIS A 85 -8.08 6.76 -1.15
CA HIS A 85 -8.64 7.41 0.03
C HIS A 85 -8.63 8.96 -0.04
N LYS A 86 -8.31 9.55 -1.21
CA LYS A 86 -8.17 11.00 -1.43
C LYS A 86 -7.13 11.69 -0.52
N ARG A 87 -6.20 10.93 0.05
CA ARG A 87 -5.06 11.42 0.86
C ARG A 87 -3.91 11.77 -0.08
N LEU A 88 -4.10 12.82 -0.89
CA LEU A 88 -3.17 13.19 -1.96
C LEU A 88 -1.79 13.60 -1.41
N GLU A 89 -1.76 14.28 -0.27
CA GLU A 89 -0.50 14.72 0.36
C GLU A 89 0.40 13.54 0.74
N GLU A 90 -0.13 12.53 1.43
CA GLU A 90 0.64 11.34 1.77
C GLU A 90 1.03 10.53 0.54
N ALA A 91 0.13 10.44 -0.45
CA ALA A 91 0.44 9.76 -1.69
C ALA A 91 1.60 10.45 -2.44
N GLU A 92 1.65 11.78 -2.45
CA GLU A 92 2.75 12.56 -3.03
C GLU A 92 4.08 12.31 -2.29
N VAL A 93 4.06 12.20 -0.96
CA VAL A 93 5.27 11.84 -0.18
C VAL A 93 5.80 10.47 -0.59
N TYR A 94 4.92 9.46 -0.68
CA TYR A 94 5.33 8.11 -1.10
C TYR A 94 5.81 8.08 -2.56
N CYS A 95 5.12 8.76 -3.46
CA CYS A 95 5.56 8.88 -4.85
C CYS A 95 6.89 9.61 -4.99
N THR A 96 7.15 10.64 -4.18
CA THR A 96 8.42 11.37 -4.20
C THR A 96 9.56 10.46 -3.81
N ARG A 97 9.41 9.67 -2.74
CA ARG A 97 10.38 8.64 -2.35
C ARG A 97 10.62 7.62 -3.46
N LEU A 98 9.58 7.23 -4.21
CA LEU A 98 9.70 6.33 -5.36
C LEU A 98 10.50 6.92 -6.53
N LEU A 99 10.67 8.24 -6.62
CA LEU A 99 11.46 8.88 -7.68
C LEU A 99 12.98 8.71 -7.50
N ASP A 100 13.42 8.48 -6.27
CA ASP A 100 14.81 8.16 -5.92
C ASP A 100 15.21 6.75 -6.39
N TYR A 101 14.24 5.84 -6.53
CA TYR A 101 14.47 4.51 -7.09
C TYR A 101 14.55 4.55 -8.62
N THR A 102 15.31 3.63 -9.19
CA THR A 102 15.44 3.45 -10.65
C THR A 102 14.64 2.25 -11.12
N GLY A 103 13.81 2.41 -12.16
CA GLY A 103 13.03 1.30 -12.71
C GLY A 103 11.62 1.71 -13.15
N PRO A 104 10.74 0.73 -13.43
CA PRO A 104 9.33 0.99 -13.77
C PRO A 104 8.57 1.72 -12.66
N GLU A 105 9.03 1.62 -11.41
CA GLU A 105 8.39 2.19 -10.24
C GLU A 105 8.49 3.72 -10.22
N LYS A 106 9.60 4.26 -10.73
CA LYS A 106 9.76 5.71 -10.96
C LYS A 106 8.76 6.23 -11.98
N GLU A 107 8.57 5.53 -13.09
CA GLU A 107 7.60 5.92 -14.11
C GLU A 107 6.17 5.81 -13.58
N MET A 108 5.90 4.79 -12.76
CA MET A 108 4.61 4.63 -12.08
C MET A 108 4.34 5.79 -11.11
N ALA A 109 5.33 6.18 -10.30
CA ALA A 109 5.23 7.33 -9.39
C ALA A 109 5.00 8.65 -10.12
N LYS A 110 5.70 8.91 -11.24
CA LYS A 110 5.46 10.09 -12.09
C LYS A 110 4.03 10.13 -12.63
N ASN A 111 3.53 8.99 -13.12
CA ASN A 111 2.17 8.87 -13.64
C ASN A 111 1.14 9.11 -12.53
N MET A 112 1.36 8.57 -11.33
CA MET A 112 0.50 8.81 -10.16
C MET A 112 0.47 10.30 -9.79
N LEU A 113 1.64 10.95 -9.67
CA LEU A 113 1.74 12.38 -9.35
C LEU A 113 1.04 13.25 -10.40
N ARG A 114 1.18 12.93 -11.69
CA ARG A 114 0.45 13.64 -12.75
C ARG A 114 -1.06 13.48 -12.59
N GLY A 115 -1.55 12.27 -12.31
CA GLY A 115 -2.96 12.01 -12.07
C GLY A 115 -3.51 12.80 -10.88
N MET A 116 -2.77 12.84 -9.76
CA MET A 116 -3.17 13.57 -8.56
C MET A 116 -3.26 15.07 -8.82
N ARG A 117 -2.30 15.65 -9.54
CA ARG A 117 -2.32 17.08 -9.91
C ARG A 117 -3.50 17.44 -10.80
N SER A 118 -3.92 16.52 -11.68
CA SER A 118 -5.10 16.71 -12.51
C SER A 118 -6.38 16.69 -11.66
N GLU A 119 -6.48 15.81 -10.66
CA GLU A 119 -7.64 15.73 -9.76
C GLU A 119 -7.72 16.91 -8.79
N SER A 120 -6.58 17.44 -8.32
CA SER A 120 -6.54 18.62 -7.44
C SER A 120 -6.76 19.93 -8.19
N SER A 121 -6.50 19.98 -9.51
CA SER A 121 -6.72 21.17 -10.35
C SER A 121 -8.17 21.35 -10.81
N PHE A 122 -9.08 20.45 -10.46
CA PHE A 122 -10.52 20.71 -10.52
C PHE A 122 -10.97 21.19 -9.14
N PRO A 123 -10.88 22.50 -8.83
CA PRO A 123 -11.72 23.01 -7.77
C PRO A 123 -13.16 22.76 -8.22
N SER A 124 -13.92 22.08 -7.39
CA SER A 124 -15.37 22.14 -7.39
C SER A 124 -15.76 23.63 -7.38
N MET A 125 -15.94 24.20 -8.56
CA MET A 125 -16.70 25.43 -8.76
C MET A 125 -18.13 25.06 -8.39
N ASP A 126 -18.42 25.08 -7.09
CA ASP A 126 -19.78 25.22 -6.60
C ASP A 126 -20.25 26.60 -7.08
N ALA A 127 -20.82 26.61 -8.28
CA ALA A 127 -21.43 27.77 -8.89
C ALA A 127 -22.61 28.17 -8.01
N GLU A 128 -22.42 29.30 -7.36
CA GLU A 128 -23.35 30.07 -6.54
C GLU A 128 -24.82 29.88 -6.94
N HIS A 129 -25.60 29.26 -6.04
CA HIS A 129 -27.05 29.30 -6.10
C HIS A 129 -27.50 30.68 -5.62
N PHE A 130 -27.66 31.61 -6.56
CA PHE A 130 -28.26 32.93 -6.34
C PHE A 130 -29.79 32.78 -6.24
N PRO A 131 -30.44 33.12 -5.11
CA PRO A 131 -31.89 33.04 -5.02
C PRO A 131 -32.54 34.31 -5.60
N PRO A 132 -33.68 34.21 -6.30
CA PRO A 132 -34.59 35.34 -6.48
C PRO A 132 -35.46 35.59 -5.24
#